data_AF-A0A1P8FEY6-F1
#
_entry.id   AF-A0A1P8FEY6-F1
#
_cell.length_a   1.000
_cell.length_b   1.000
_cell.length_c   1.000
_cell.angle_alpha   90.00
_cell.angle_beta   90.00
_cell.angle_gamma   90.00
#
_symmetry.space_group_name_H-M   'P 1'
#
loop_
_entity.id
_entity.type
_entity.pdbx_description
1 polymer ?
#
loop_
_entity_poly.entity_id
_entity_poly.type
_entity_poly.pdbx_seq_one_letter_code
_entity_poly.pdbx_strand_id
1 'polypeptide(L)'
;MPTSHVVPPRTASVRDVLAALKKDADAGVPEAACRVGAELARCQQAKQVLASMDRQLATLARMPASPALERQQAMTRAGAERYEEYAEACAGIDDATEGAAWRYLFRAAQAGSVSAMAQFAVNPPLSREDIERDLEGWAAYRQYGPGFLEAAVRAGDVRALYTAMFSAGAGMSPTGARVTPDPYRAIVYGTAALPIVDSESQRMIRNFMPRLQAQVGQEQADLARREGEELRRRSFASSPNTLVSSYMGEPRPMECHGVR
;
A
#
# COMPACT_ATOMS: atom_id res chain seq x y z
N MET A 1 5.54 -34.38 11.88
CA MET A 1 6.81 -33.77 11.40
C MET A 1 6.45 -32.47 10.74
N PRO A 2 7.14 -31.35 10.98
CA PRO A 2 6.87 -30.13 10.23
C PRO A 2 7.37 -30.35 8.81
N THR A 3 6.45 -30.47 7.86
CA THR A 3 6.77 -30.35 6.44
C THR A 3 7.33 -28.96 6.24
N SER A 4 8.60 -28.85 5.83
CA SER A 4 9.18 -27.58 5.42
C SER A 4 8.41 -27.10 4.18
N HIS A 5 7.45 -26.19 4.38
CA HIS A 5 6.69 -25.59 3.28
C HIS A 5 7.63 -24.61 2.57
N VAL A 6 8.19 -25.03 1.43
CA VAL A 6 9.03 -24.16 0.62
C VAL A 6 8.12 -23.23 -0.17
N VAL A 7 7.94 -22.01 0.33
CA VAL A 7 7.31 -20.93 -0.45
C VAL A 7 8.16 -20.73 -1.71
N PRO A 8 7.59 -20.85 -2.93
CA PRO A 8 8.36 -20.71 -4.17
C PRO A 8 9.15 -19.38 -4.22
N PRO A 9 10.21 -19.27 -5.03
CA PRO A 9 10.96 -18.02 -5.16
C PRO A 9 10.10 -16.91 -5.76
N ARG A 10 10.41 -15.66 -5.42
CA ARG A 10 9.65 -14.45 -5.81
C ARG A 10 9.66 -14.15 -7.30
N THR A 11 10.67 -14.65 -8.00
CA THR A 11 10.84 -14.49 -9.45
C THR A 11 9.96 -15.44 -10.26
N ALA A 12 9.36 -16.44 -9.61
CA ALA A 12 8.43 -17.34 -10.28
C ALA A 12 7.14 -16.58 -10.63
N SER A 13 6.69 -16.73 -11.87
CA SER A 13 5.45 -16.13 -12.36
C SER A 13 4.28 -16.57 -11.48
N VAL A 14 3.41 -15.63 -11.10
CA VAL A 14 2.19 -15.92 -10.31
C VAL A 14 1.40 -17.06 -10.94
N ARG A 15 1.32 -17.11 -12.28
CA ARG A 15 0.65 -18.17 -13.04
C ARG A 15 1.14 -19.57 -12.66
N ASP A 16 2.44 -19.72 -12.43
CA ASP A 16 3.07 -21.02 -12.20
C ASP A 16 2.96 -21.47 -10.73
N VAL A 17 2.83 -20.52 -9.80
CA VAL A 17 2.91 -20.80 -8.36
C VAL A 17 1.60 -20.61 -7.61
N LEU A 18 0.59 -19.96 -8.19
CA LEU A 18 -0.64 -19.59 -7.49
C LEU A 18 -1.38 -20.81 -6.93
N ALA A 19 -1.47 -21.90 -7.69
CA ALA A 19 -2.17 -23.10 -7.24
C ALA A 19 -1.49 -23.74 -6.01
N ALA A 20 -0.17 -23.87 -6.03
CA ALA A 20 0.60 -24.39 -4.91
C ALA A 20 0.51 -23.46 -3.68
N LEU A 21 0.64 -22.15 -3.90
CA LEU A 21 0.54 -21.15 -2.85
C LEU A 21 -0.86 -21.11 -2.22
N LYS A 22 -1.94 -21.23 -3.01
CA LYS A 22 -3.31 -21.31 -2.48
C LYS A 22 -3.48 -22.54 -1.60
N LYS A 23 -2.97 -23.69 -2.03
CA LYS A 23 -3.02 -24.91 -1.22
C LYS A 23 -2.36 -24.71 0.15
N ASP A 24 -1.17 -24.14 0.20
CA ASP A 24 -0.46 -23.86 1.46
C ASP A 24 -1.18 -22.78 2.29
N ALA A 25 -1.69 -21.72 1.65
CA ALA A 25 -2.44 -20.67 2.31
C ALA A 25 -3.74 -21.18 2.93
N ASP A 26 -4.44 -22.07 2.23
CA ASP A 26 -5.68 -22.72 2.70
C ASP A 26 -5.39 -23.75 3.79
N ALA A 27 -4.17 -24.30 3.84
CA ALA A 27 -3.66 -25.10 4.95
C ALA A 27 -3.18 -24.26 6.15
N GLY A 28 -3.28 -22.93 6.07
CA GLY A 28 -2.98 -22.01 7.18
C GLY A 28 -1.53 -21.52 7.23
N VAL A 29 -0.74 -21.71 6.17
CA VAL A 29 0.64 -21.18 6.10
C VAL A 29 0.60 -19.65 5.88
N PRO A 30 1.00 -18.81 6.86
CA PRO A 30 0.84 -17.36 6.78
C PRO A 30 1.63 -16.70 5.65
N GLU A 31 2.83 -17.18 5.36
CA GLU A 31 3.69 -16.65 4.30
C GLU A 31 3.07 -16.91 2.92
N ALA A 32 2.48 -18.10 2.74
CA ALA A 32 1.74 -18.44 1.54
C ALA A 32 0.49 -17.57 1.40
N ALA A 33 -0.27 -17.37 2.49
CA ALA A 33 -1.44 -16.48 2.49
C ALA A 33 -1.05 -15.04 2.15
N CYS A 34 0.03 -14.51 2.72
CA CYS A 34 0.54 -13.18 2.38
C CYS A 34 0.84 -13.11 0.88
N ARG A 35 1.56 -14.10 0.33
CA ARG A 35 1.96 -14.07 -1.07
C ARG A 35 0.78 -14.20 -2.02
N VAL A 36 -0.15 -15.12 -1.77
CA VAL A 36 -1.39 -15.23 -2.57
C VAL A 36 -2.14 -13.91 -2.56
N GLY A 37 -2.35 -13.34 -1.37
CA GLY A 37 -3.05 -12.07 -1.22
C GLY A 37 -2.37 -10.92 -1.95
N ALA A 38 -1.03 -10.86 -1.89
CA ALA A 38 -0.24 -9.85 -2.58
C ALA A 38 -0.32 -9.97 -4.11
N GLU A 39 -0.17 -11.17 -4.65
CA GLU A 39 -0.23 -11.38 -6.11
C GLU A 39 -1.63 -11.12 -6.67
N LEU A 40 -2.70 -11.57 -5.98
CA LEU A 40 -4.06 -11.30 -6.41
C LEU A 40 -4.41 -9.81 -6.31
N ALA A 41 -3.95 -9.12 -5.26
CA ALA A 41 -4.09 -7.67 -5.15
C ALA A 41 -3.35 -6.95 -6.28
N ARG A 42 -2.19 -7.47 -6.69
CA ARG A 42 -1.40 -6.94 -7.81
C ARG A 42 -2.15 -7.07 -9.14
N CYS A 43 -2.76 -8.22 -9.39
CA CYS A 43 -3.59 -8.46 -10.58
C CYS A 43 -4.80 -7.52 -10.62
N GLN A 44 -5.52 -7.41 -9.50
CA GLN A 44 -6.63 -6.48 -9.38
C GLN A 44 -6.20 -5.03 -9.62
N GLN A 45 -5.08 -4.60 -9.04
CA GLN A 45 -4.55 -3.25 -9.24
C GLN A 45 -4.18 -2.98 -10.70
N ALA A 46 -3.52 -3.92 -11.37
CA ALA A 46 -3.14 -3.76 -12.77
C ALA A 46 -4.38 -3.54 -13.66
N LYS A 47 -5.42 -4.37 -13.50
CA LYS A 47 -6.71 -4.21 -14.21
C LYS A 47 -7.33 -2.83 -13.95
N GLN A 48 -7.37 -2.40 -12.69
CA GLN A 48 -7.96 -1.11 -12.31
C GLN A 48 -7.19 0.09 -12.87
N VAL A 49 -5.85 0.05 -12.84
CA VAL A 49 -5.00 1.12 -13.36
C VAL A 49 -5.12 1.21 -14.88
N LEU A 50 -5.08 0.10 -15.60
CA LEU A 50 -5.30 0.07 -17.05
C LEU A 50 -6.66 0.68 -17.42
N ALA A 51 -7.74 0.23 -16.78
CA ALA A 51 -9.07 0.80 -17.00
C ALA A 51 -9.15 2.31 -16.67
N SER A 52 -8.40 2.78 -15.65
CA SER A 52 -8.30 4.20 -15.35
C SER A 52 -7.54 4.98 -16.42
N MET A 53 -6.43 4.45 -16.92
CA MET A 53 -5.62 5.06 -17.98
C MET A 53 -6.38 5.13 -19.30
N ASP A 54 -7.15 4.10 -19.65
CA ASP A 54 -8.02 4.10 -20.84
C ASP A 54 -9.08 5.21 -20.76
N ARG A 55 -9.75 5.33 -19.61
CA ARG A 55 -10.70 6.43 -19.35
C ARG A 55 -10.03 7.80 -19.44
N GLN A 56 -8.81 7.91 -18.93
CA GLN A 56 -8.02 9.14 -19.02
C GLN A 56 -7.66 9.48 -20.47
N LEU A 57 -7.15 8.51 -21.25
CA LEU A 57 -6.84 8.70 -22.67
C LEU A 57 -8.08 9.10 -23.49
N ALA A 58 -9.22 8.45 -23.23
CA ALA A 58 -10.50 8.80 -23.86
C ALA A 58 -10.95 10.23 -23.53
N THR A 59 -10.67 10.70 -22.31
CA THR A 59 -10.94 12.08 -21.88
C THR A 59 -10.00 13.07 -22.57
N LEU A 60 -8.69 12.79 -22.55
CA LEU A 60 -7.68 13.63 -23.19
C LEU A 60 -7.90 13.75 -24.70
N ALA A 61 -8.40 12.70 -25.37
CA ALA A 61 -8.70 12.70 -26.80
C ALA A 61 -9.81 13.69 -27.19
N ARG A 62 -10.64 14.15 -26.23
CA ARG A 62 -11.71 15.14 -26.47
C ARG A 62 -11.26 16.58 -26.25
N MET A 63 -10.04 16.80 -25.77
CA MET A 63 -9.51 18.13 -25.48
C MET A 63 -8.85 18.76 -26.73
N PRO A 64 -8.81 20.10 -26.84
CA PRO A 64 -8.10 20.77 -27.93
C PRO A 64 -6.62 20.39 -27.97
N ALA A 65 -6.11 20.10 -29.17
CA ALA A 65 -4.71 19.70 -29.36
C ALA A 65 -3.75 20.77 -28.84
N SER A 66 -2.74 20.34 -28.08
CA SER A 66 -1.64 21.19 -27.63
C SER A 66 -0.38 20.34 -27.35
N PRO A 67 0.82 20.92 -27.41
CA PRO A 67 2.05 20.19 -27.07
C PRO A 67 2.11 19.69 -25.62
N ALA A 68 1.34 20.30 -24.71
CA ALA A 68 1.21 19.82 -23.34
C ALA A 68 0.31 18.57 -23.27
N LEU A 69 -0.80 18.57 -24.02
CA LEU A 69 -1.71 17.44 -24.12
C LEU A 69 -1.05 16.22 -24.76
N GLU A 70 -0.31 16.41 -25.85
CA GLU A 70 0.43 15.33 -26.52
C GLU A 70 1.45 14.67 -25.58
N ARG A 71 2.19 15.48 -24.81
CA ARG A 71 3.11 14.98 -23.78
C ARG A 71 2.37 14.20 -22.70
N GLN A 72 1.22 14.69 -22.24
CA GLN A 72 0.42 13.99 -21.23
C GLN A 72 -0.13 12.66 -21.75
N GLN A 73 -0.60 12.60 -22.99
CA GLN A 73 -1.04 11.36 -23.63
C GLN A 73 0.12 10.37 -23.78
N ALA A 74 1.29 10.82 -24.23
CA ALA A 74 2.49 9.98 -24.36
C ALA A 74 2.91 9.39 -23.00
N MET A 75 2.95 10.21 -21.94
CA MET A 75 3.23 9.73 -20.58
C MET A 75 2.19 8.72 -20.09
N THR A 76 0.91 8.92 -20.42
CA THR A 76 -0.17 8.00 -20.01
C THR A 76 -0.03 6.65 -20.73
N ARG A 77 0.26 6.64 -22.04
CA ARG A 77 0.50 5.40 -22.81
C ARG A 77 1.73 4.64 -22.32
N ALA A 78 2.85 5.33 -22.12
CA ALA A 78 4.06 4.72 -21.57
C ALA A 78 3.85 4.16 -20.16
N GLY A 79 2.92 4.74 -19.39
CA GLY A 79 2.46 4.17 -18.13
C GLY A 79 1.65 2.88 -18.32
N ALA A 80 0.71 2.87 -19.26
CA ALA A 80 -0.13 1.72 -19.57
C ALA A 80 0.68 0.49 -20.02
N GLU A 81 1.65 0.67 -20.91
CA GLU A 81 2.55 -0.39 -21.40
C GLU A 81 3.23 -1.16 -20.24
N ARG A 82 3.61 -0.46 -19.16
CA ARG A 82 4.20 -1.12 -17.98
C ARG A 82 3.19 -1.96 -17.20
N TYR A 83 1.93 -1.56 -17.18
CA TYR A 83 0.87 -2.31 -16.50
C TYR A 83 0.34 -3.48 -17.33
N GLU A 84 0.48 -3.43 -18.66
CA GLU A 84 0.15 -4.53 -19.57
C GLU A 84 1.00 -5.77 -19.28
N GLU A 85 2.32 -5.62 -19.10
CA GLU A 85 3.21 -6.74 -18.73
C GLU A 85 2.75 -7.44 -17.43
N TYR A 86 2.28 -6.67 -16.44
CA TYR A 86 1.77 -7.23 -15.20
C TYR A 86 0.41 -7.90 -15.37
N ALA A 87 -0.46 -7.35 -16.21
CA ALA A 87 -1.76 -7.93 -16.53
C ALA A 87 -1.61 -9.25 -17.29
N GLU A 88 -0.62 -9.36 -18.20
CA GLU A 88 -0.28 -10.61 -18.88
C GLU A 88 0.14 -11.71 -17.89
N ALA A 89 0.93 -11.37 -16.88
CA ALA A 89 1.31 -12.32 -15.83
C ALA A 89 0.10 -12.84 -15.02
N CYS A 90 -1.03 -12.11 -15.04
CA CYS A 90 -2.27 -12.45 -14.37
C CYS A 90 -3.30 -13.14 -15.28
N ALA A 91 -2.96 -13.42 -16.55
CA ALA A 91 -3.86 -14.04 -17.51
C ALA A 91 -4.38 -15.39 -17.00
N GLY A 92 -5.71 -15.56 -17.02
CA GLY A 92 -6.40 -16.78 -16.58
C GLY A 92 -6.80 -16.81 -15.10
N ILE A 93 -6.51 -15.76 -14.32
CA ILE A 93 -7.07 -15.58 -12.98
C ILE A 93 -8.46 -14.95 -13.11
N ASP A 94 -9.49 -15.64 -12.62
CA ASP A 94 -10.85 -15.13 -12.63
C ASP A 94 -11.11 -14.06 -11.55
N ASP A 95 -12.12 -13.22 -11.77
CA ASP A 95 -12.45 -12.10 -10.89
C ASP A 95 -12.89 -12.56 -9.49
N ALA A 96 -13.46 -13.76 -9.37
CA ALA A 96 -13.83 -14.33 -8.08
C ALA A 96 -12.59 -14.67 -7.23
N THR A 97 -11.56 -15.21 -7.87
CA THR A 97 -10.27 -15.51 -7.24
C THR A 97 -9.56 -14.22 -6.85
N GLU A 98 -9.57 -13.20 -7.70
CA GLU A 98 -9.02 -11.88 -7.36
C GLU A 98 -9.77 -11.23 -6.20
N GLY A 99 -11.12 -11.31 -6.18
CA GLY A 99 -11.94 -10.81 -5.08
C GLY A 99 -11.64 -11.46 -3.72
N ALA A 100 -10.95 -12.60 -3.69
CA ALA A 100 -10.49 -13.24 -2.46
C ALA A 100 -9.17 -12.67 -1.92
N ALA A 101 -8.49 -11.77 -2.63
CA ALA A 101 -7.18 -11.22 -2.26
C ALA A 101 -7.15 -10.67 -0.82
N TRP A 102 -8.18 -9.92 -0.45
CA TRP A 102 -8.24 -9.29 0.87
C TRP A 102 -8.31 -10.31 2.00
N ARG A 103 -8.96 -11.47 1.79
CA ARG A 103 -9.09 -12.52 2.81
C ARG A 103 -7.73 -13.15 3.12
N TYR A 104 -6.92 -13.39 2.09
CA TYR A 104 -5.57 -13.93 2.25
C TYR A 104 -4.64 -12.93 2.96
N LEU A 105 -4.66 -11.66 2.55
CA LEU A 105 -3.91 -10.60 3.25
C LEU A 105 -4.36 -10.46 4.70
N PHE A 106 -5.67 -10.50 4.95
CA PHE A 106 -6.23 -10.37 6.30
C PHE A 106 -5.77 -11.52 7.21
N ARG A 107 -5.82 -12.77 6.74
CA ARG A 107 -5.31 -13.93 7.50
C ARG A 107 -3.82 -13.81 7.80
N ALA A 108 -3.01 -13.43 6.81
CA ALA A 108 -1.59 -13.24 7.02
C ALA A 108 -1.28 -12.08 7.99
N ALA A 109 -2.05 -10.99 7.92
CA ALA A 109 -1.93 -9.86 8.84
C ALA A 109 -2.27 -10.26 10.27
N GLN A 110 -3.36 -11.01 10.48
CA GLN A 110 -3.70 -11.56 11.80
C GLN A 110 -2.61 -12.49 12.34
N ALA A 111 -1.98 -13.24 11.44
CA ALA A 111 -0.87 -14.11 11.80
C ALA A 111 0.44 -13.36 12.06
N GLY A 112 0.52 -12.03 11.94
CA GLY A 112 1.73 -11.27 12.27
C GLY A 112 2.58 -10.82 11.08
N SER A 113 2.14 -11.07 9.83
CA SER A 113 2.87 -10.60 8.65
C SER A 113 2.78 -9.08 8.52
N VAL A 114 3.90 -8.39 8.77
CA VAL A 114 4.02 -6.93 8.69
C VAL A 114 3.64 -6.40 7.30
N SER A 115 4.11 -7.07 6.25
CA SER A 115 3.81 -6.68 4.87
C SER A 115 2.32 -6.80 4.53
N ALA A 116 1.66 -7.85 5.04
CA ALA A 116 0.23 -8.02 4.88
C ALA A 116 -0.57 -6.98 5.70
N MET A 117 -0.13 -6.67 6.93
CA MET A 117 -0.70 -5.58 7.74
C MET A 117 -0.62 -4.25 6.99
N ALA A 118 0.57 -3.90 6.49
CA ALA A 118 0.79 -2.69 5.72
C ALA A 118 -0.08 -2.65 4.46
N GLN A 119 -0.14 -3.74 3.69
CA GLN A 119 -0.96 -3.77 2.48
C GLN A 119 -2.44 -3.61 2.80
N PHE A 120 -2.96 -4.38 3.75
CA PHE A 120 -4.36 -4.34 4.11
C PHE A 120 -4.77 -2.97 4.65
N ALA A 121 -3.91 -2.31 5.40
CA ALA A 121 -4.19 -0.99 5.95
C ALA A 121 -4.07 0.16 4.91
N VAL A 122 -3.04 0.11 4.08
CA VAL A 122 -2.68 1.20 3.15
C VAL A 122 -3.45 1.11 1.83
N ASN A 123 -3.55 -0.09 1.26
CA ASN A 123 -4.21 -0.31 -0.03
C ASN A 123 -4.93 -1.67 -0.03
N PRO A 124 -6.04 -1.81 0.70
CA PRO A 124 -6.78 -3.06 0.74
C PRO A 124 -7.34 -3.38 -0.66
N PRO A 125 -7.21 -4.64 -1.15
CA PRO A 125 -7.78 -5.06 -2.43
C PRO A 125 -9.30 -5.28 -2.29
N LEU A 126 -10.03 -4.18 -2.10
CA LEU A 126 -11.47 -4.12 -1.96
C LEU A 126 -12.03 -3.22 -3.05
N SER A 127 -13.16 -3.59 -3.64
CA SER A 127 -13.82 -2.74 -4.63
C SER A 127 -14.35 -1.48 -3.99
N ARG A 128 -14.02 -0.33 -4.58
CA ARG A 128 -14.63 0.97 -4.25
C ARG A 128 -15.85 1.26 -5.12
N GLU A 129 -15.92 0.66 -6.31
CA GLU A 129 -17.02 0.84 -7.27
C GLU A 129 -18.21 -0.08 -6.94
N ASP A 130 -17.95 -1.23 -6.31
CA ASP A 130 -18.94 -2.23 -5.91
C ASP A 130 -18.71 -2.63 -4.44
N ILE A 131 -19.21 -1.82 -3.52
CA ILE A 131 -19.04 -2.03 -2.08
C ILE A 131 -19.75 -3.33 -1.64
N GLU A 132 -20.87 -3.68 -2.30
CA GLU A 132 -21.70 -4.84 -1.95
C GLU A 132 -20.94 -6.16 -2.11
N ARG A 133 -20.12 -6.25 -3.17
CA ARG A 133 -19.23 -7.40 -3.42
C ARG A 133 -18.30 -7.71 -2.25
N ASP A 134 -17.80 -6.68 -1.59
CA ASP A 134 -16.71 -6.76 -0.61
C ASP A 134 -17.13 -6.28 0.80
N LEU A 135 -18.43 -6.36 1.15
CA LEU A 135 -18.96 -5.84 2.43
C LEU A 135 -18.23 -6.37 3.67
N GLU A 136 -17.97 -7.68 3.69
CA GLU A 136 -17.21 -8.32 4.78
C GLU A 136 -15.79 -7.76 4.88
N GLY A 137 -15.14 -7.56 3.72
CA GLY A 137 -13.80 -7.01 3.65
C GLY A 137 -13.75 -5.56 4.12
N TRP A 138 -14.75 -4.75 3.76
CA TRP A 138 -14.90 -3.39 4.27
C TRP A 138 -15.19 -3.34 5.77
N ALA A 139 -15.97 -4.27 6.31
CA ALA A 139 -16.18 -4.39 7.75
C ALA A 139 -14.88 -4.77 8.47
N ALA A 140 -14.13 -5.74 7.95
CA ALA A 140 -12.81 -6.11 8.48
C ALA A 140 -11.82 -4.93 8.40
N TYR A 141 -11.82 -4.17 7.30
CA TYR A 141 -10.97 -2.99 7.17
C TYR A 141 -11.27 -1.95 8.24
N ARG A 142 -12.55 -1.62 8.48
CA ARG A 142 -12.93 -0.66 9.54
C ARG A 142 -12.50 -1.12 10.92
N GLN A 143 -12.60 -2.41 11.21
CA GLN A 143 -12.28 -2.96 12.52
C GLN A 143 -10.75 -3.10 12.76
N TYR A 144 -10.01 -3.58 11.76
CA TYR A 144 -8.61 -4.00 11.94
C TYR A 144 -7.60 -3.10 11.22
N GLY A 145 -8.01 -2.39 10.17
CA GLY A 145 -7.14 -1.55 9.34
C GLY A 145 -6.30 -0.55 10.14
N PRO A 146 -6.90 0.27 11.05
CA PRO A 146 -6.13 1.21 11.87
C PRO A 146 -5.10 0.53 12.77
N GLY A 147 -5.45 -0.60 13.39
CA GLY A 147 -4.53 -1.36 14.24
C GLY A 147 -3.36 -1.98 13.45
N PHE A 148 -3.65 -2.51 12.26
CA PHE A 148 -2.62 -3.01 11.35
C PHE A 148 -1.71 -1.91 10.82
N LEU A 149 -2.25 -0.71 10.53
CA LEU A 149 -1.42 0.44 10.14
C LEU A 149 -0.41 0.76 11.24
N GLU A 150 -0.88 0.90 12.47
CA GLU A 150 -0.01 1.24 13.61
C GLU A 150 1.01 0.12 13.92
N ALA A 151 0.59 -1.14 13.83
CA ALA A 151 1.49 -2.28 14.00
C ALA A 151 2.58 -2.32 12.92
N ALA A 152 2.22 -2.06 11.66
CA ALA A 152 3.18 -1.99 10.56
C ALA A 152 4.18 -0.82 10.75
N VAL A 153 3.72 0.35 11.23
CA VAL A 153 4.60 1.46 11.59
C VAL A 153 5.61 1.06 12.68
N ARG A 154 5.14 0.43 13.77
CA ARG A 154 6.03 -0.03 14.85
C ARG A 154 7.01 -1.11 14.38
N ALA A 155 6.64 -1.87 13.36
CA ALA A 155 7.48 -2.91 12.79
C ALA A 155 8.48 -2.40 11.73
N GLY A 156 8.46 -1.10 11.40
CA GLY A 156 9.43 -0.49 10.49
C GLY A 156 8.98 -0.41 9.03
N ASP A 157 7.70 -0.60 8.73
CA ASP A 157 7.19 -0.44 7.36
C ASP A 157 7.10 1.05 6.98
N VAL A 158 7.99 1.47 6.08
CA VAL A 158 8.13 2.89 5.68
C VAL A 158 6.88 3.39 4.95
N ARG A 159 6.19 2.51 4.21
CA ARG A 159 4.95 2.85 3.50
C ARG A 159 3.82 3.09 4.49
N ALA A 160 3.67 2.23 5.50
CA ALA A 160 2.74 2.43 6.60
C ALA A 160 3.02 3.74 7.35
N LEU A 161 4.30 4.05 7.61
CA LEU A 161 4.70 5.30 8.29
C LEU A 161 4.29 6.54 7.51
N TYR A 162 4.61 6.58 6.22
CA TYR A 162 4.25 7.70 5.36
C TYR A 162 2.73 7.82 5.24
N THR A 163 2.02 6.71 5.03
CA THR A 163 0.56 6.72 4.97
C THR A 163 -0.08 7.21 6.27
N ALA A 164 0.43 6.76 7.42
CA ALA A 164 -0.06 7.18 8.73
C ALA A 164 0.13 8.68 8.97
N MET A 165 1.23 9.27 8.48
CA MET A 165 1.45 10.73 8.53
C MET A 165 0.32 11.49 7.81
N PHE A 166 -0.01 11.10 6.57
CA PHE A 166 -1.09 11.76 5.83
C PHE A 166 -2.46 11.51 6.44
N SER A 167 -2.73 10.28 6.90
CA SER A 167 -4.02 9.97 7.51
C SER A 167 -4.26 10.76 8.80
N ALA A 168 -3.25 10.86 9.65
CA ALA A 168 -3.30 11.67 10.86
C ALA A 168 -3.43 13.17 10.53
N GLY A 169 -2.68 13.69 9.55
CA GLY A 169 -2.68 15.12 9.23
C GLY A 169 -3.93 15.59 8.48
N ALA A 170 -4.45 14.79 7.55
CA ALA A 170 -5.58 15.15 6.70
C ALA A 170 -6.95 14.76 7.29
N GLY A 171 -6.98 13.91 8.32
CA GLY A 171 -8.23 13.35 8.85
C GLY A 171 -8.93 12.42 7.87
N MET A 172 -8.16 11.70 7.06
CA MET A 172 -8.69 10.79 6.05
C MET A 172 -7.91 9.47 6.05
N SER A 173 -8.61 8.36 6.18
CA SER A 173 -8.02 7.03 6.01
C SER A 173 -7.51 6.85 4.57
N PRO A 174 -6.63 5.87 4.32
CA PRO A 174 -6.12 5.57 2.97
C PRO A 174 -7.22 5.21 1.96
N THR A 175 -8.39 4.80 2.45
CA THR A 175 -9.56 4.45 1.64
C THR A 175 -10.52 5.61 1.42
N GLY A 176 -10.23 6.80 1.96
CA GLY A 176 -11.04 8.01 1.79
C GLY A 176 -12.08 8.24 2.89
N ALA A 177 -12.27 7.30 3.83
CA ALA A 177 -13.15 7.51 4.97
C ALA A 177 -12.59 8.58 5.92
N ARG A 178 -13.45 9.45 6.46
CA ARG A 178 -13.05 10.46 7.45
C ARG A 178 -12.60 9.80 8.74
N VAL A 179 -11.49 10.28 9.29
CA VAL A 179 -11.00 9.93 10.62
C VAL A 179 -10.70 11.20 11.40
N THR A 180 -10.65 11.13 12.73
CA THR A 180 -10.27 12.28 13.55
C THR A 180 -8.84 12.71 13.19
N PRO A 181 -8.61 13.96 12.75
CA PRO A 181 -7.26 14.45 12.53
C PRO A 181 -6.48 14.46 13.84
N ASP A 182 -5.20 14.11 13.74
CA ASP A 182 -4.23 14.13 14.82
C ASP A 182 -2.93 14.79 14.32
N PRO A 183 -2.86 16.14 14.34
CA PRO A 183 -1.69 16.85 13.83
C PRO A 183 -0.43 16.58 14.65
N TYR A 184 -0.56 16.21 15.92
CA TYR A 184 0.57 15.81 16.75
C TYR A 184 1.20 14.53 16.21
N ARG A 185 0.40 13.46 16.02
CA ARG A 185 0.89 12.20 15.43
C ARG A 185 1.38 12.37 14.01
N ALA A 186 0.78 13.26 13.23
CA ALA A 186 1.26 13.58 11.89
C ALA A 186 2.69 14.16 11.91
N ILE A 187 3.04 15.00 12.89
CA ILE A 187 4.42 15.52 13.09
C ILE A 187 5.36 14.40 13.52
N VAL A 188 4.94 13.52 14.45
CA VAL A 188 5.73 12.35 14.89
C VAL A 188 6.10 11.49 13.67
N TYR A 189 5.11 11.09 12.89
CA TYR A 189 5.34 10.24 11.72
C TYR A 189 6.13 10.95 10.62
N GLY A 190 5.81 12.22 10.34
CA GLY A 190 6.50 13.00 9.32
C GLY A 190 7.97 13.23 9.65
N THR A 191 8.29 13.48 10.92
CA THR A 191 9.68 13.59 11.40
C THR A 191 10.43 12.27 11.26
N ALA A 192 9.79 11.15 11.61
CA ALA A 192 10.39 9.84 11.46
C ALA A 192 10.65 9.46 9.99
N ALA A 193 9.72 9.84 9.09
CA ALA A 193 9.76 9.51 7.67
C ALA A 193 10.76 10.37 6.88
N LEU A 194 10.89 11.66 7.21
CA LEU A 194 11.64 12.64 6.41
C LEU A 194 13.04 12.17 5.94
N PRO A 195 13.90 11.54 6.76
CA PRO A 195 15.23 11.14 6.31
C PRO A 195 15.29 9.80 5.55
N ILE A 196 14.20 9.04 5.48
CA ILE A 196 14.17 7.67 4.93
C ILE A 196 13.25 7.51 3.72
N VAL A 197 12.63 8.60 3.25
CA VAL A 197 11.79 8.61 2.05
C VAL A 197 12.47 9.34 0.90
N ASP A 198 12.04 9.05 -0.32
CA ASP A 198 12.53 9.71 -1.54
C ASP A 198 12.32 11.23 -1.57
N SER A 199 13.03 11.91 -2.48
CA SER A 199 13.07 13.37 -2.55
C SER A 199 11.71 14.03 -2.83
N GLU A 200 10.80 13.35 -3.52
CA GLU A 200 9.45 13.86 -3.76
C GLU A 200 8.61 13.77 -2.49
N SER A 201 8.64 12.61 -1.82
CA SER A 201 8.03 12.39 -0.52
C SER A 201 8.55 13.37 0.54
N GLN A 202 9.86 13.64 0.56
CA GLN A 202 10.47 14.64 1.44
C GLN A 202 9.91 16.05 1.20
N ARG A 203 9.73 16.44 -0.07
CA ARG A 203 9.18 17.74 -0.43
C ARG A 203 7.74 17.86 0.07
N MET A 204 6.93 16.83 -0.10
CA MET A 204 5.56 16.79 0.41
C MET A 204 5.51 16.94 1.94
N ILE A 205 6.36 16.21 2.67
CA ILE A 205 6.44 16.31 4.14
C ILE A 205 6.81 17.74 4.55
N ARG A 206 7.86 18.33 3.94
CA ARG A 206 8.31 19.69 4.26
C ARG A 206 7.24 20.75 4.00
N ASN A 207 6.40 20.55 2.99
CA ASN A 207 5.28 21.45 2.70
C ASN A 207 4.13 21.30 3.70
N PHE A 208 3.89 20.09 4.21
CA PHE A 208 2.81 19.83 5.18
C PHE A 208 3.15 20.26 6.61
N MET A 209 4.42 20.11 7.03
CA MET A 209 4.85 20.31 8.41
C MET A 209 4.49 21.67 9.02
N PRO A 210 4.69 22.84 8.35
CA PRO A 210 4.41 24.14 8.96
C PRO A 210 2.96 24.30 9.41
N ARG A 211 2.00 23.79 8.63
CA ARG A 211 0.58 23.83 8.97
C ARG A 211 0.28 23.00 10.22
N LEU A 212 0.84 21.80 10.31
CA LEU A 212 0.63 20.91 11.46
C LEU A 212 1.23 21.51 12.73
N GLN A 213 2.42 22.09 12.64
CA GLN A 213 3.09 22.76 13.76
C GLN A 213 2.28 23.97 14.26
N ALA A 214 1.70 24.75 13.34
CA ALA A 214 0.83 25.87 13.70
C ALA A 214 -0.45 25.40 14.43
N GLN A 215 -0.97 24.21 14.13
CA GLN A 215 -2.17 23.66 14.78
C GLN A 215 -1.93 23.18 16.21
N VAL A 216 -0.75 22.64 16.52
CA VAL A 216 -0.44 22.09 17.85
C VAL A 216 0.32 23.07 18.75
N GLY A 217 0.94 24.11 18.17
CA GLY A 217 1.83 25.03 18.88
C GLY A 217 3.26 24.51 19.02
N GLN A 218 4.20 25.41 19.31
CA GLN A 218 5.64 25.12 19.27
C GLN A 218 6.07 24.04 20.29
N GLU A 219 5.58 24.10 21.52
CA GLU A 219 5.96 23.13 22.57
C GLU A 219 5.57 21.70 22.19
N GLN A 220 4.35 21.50 21.70
CA GLN A 220 3.85 20.21 21.25
C GLN A 220 4.55 19.75 19.97
N ALA A 221 4.83 20.66 19.05
CA ALA A 221 5.62 20.36 17.86
C ALA A 221 7.03 19.87 18.21
N ASP A 222 7.69 20.49 19.18
CA ASP A 222 9.03 20.10 19.65
C ASP A 222 9.02 18.72 20.30
N LEU A 223 8.00 18.43 21.10
CA LEU A 223 7.82 17.10 21.68
C LEU A 223 7.57 16.04 20.60
N ALA A 224 6.65 16.30 19.67
CA ALA A 224 6.34 15.40 18.56
C ALA A 224 7.57 15.11 17.69
N ARG A 225 8.45 16.11 17.46
CA ARG A 225 9.72 15.90 16.74
C ARG A 225 10.65 14.94 17.48
N ARG A 226 10.82 15.12 18.80
CA ARG A 226 11.63 14.20 19.63
C ARG A 226 11.08 12.77 19.61
N GLU A 227 9.76 12.62 19.70
CA GLU A 227 9.11 11.31 19.58
C GLU A 227 9.28 10.69 18.19
N GLY A 228 9.20 11.50 17.13
CA GLY A 228 9.45 11.05 15.76
C GLY A 228 10.87 10.57 15.53
N GLU A 229 11.86 11.29 16.06
CA GLU A 229 13.26 10.86 16.04
C GLU A 229 13.46 9.53 16.79
N GLU A 230 12.80 9.36 17.94
CA GLU A 230 12.87 8.12 18.71
C GLU A 230 12.18 6.95 17.99
N LEU A 231 10.99 7.18 17.41
CA LEU A 231 10.30 6.20 16.59
C LEU A 231 11.19 5.71 15.45
N ARG A 232 11.85 6.64 14.76
CA ARG A 232 12.81 6.34 13.69
C ARG A 232 13.97 5.49 14.20
N ARG A 233 14.58 5.87 15.32
CA ARG A 233 15.69 5.10 15.91
C ARG A 233 15.28 3.68 16.29
N ARG A 234 14.09 3.50 16.87
CA ARG A 234 13.62 2.18 17.33
C ARG A 234 13.19 1.26 16.19
N SER A 235 12.48 1.79 15.21
CA SER A 235 11.74 0.97 14.24
C SER A 235 12.30 1.06 12.81
N PHE A 236 13.14 2.06 12.52
CA PHE A 236 13.58 2.38 11.15
C PHE A 236 15.10 2.59 11.03
N ALA A 237 15.90 2.18 12.03
CA ALA A 237 17.35 2.39 12.03
C ALA A 237 18.07 1.73 10.84
N SER A 238 17.55 0.62 10.34
CA SER A 238 18.08 -0.12 9.19
C SER A 238 17.34 0.17 7.88
N SER A 239 16.36 1.08 7.89
CA SER A 239 15.55 1.35 6.70
C SER A 239 16.36 2.19 5.70
N PRO A 240 16.56 1.70 4.47
CA PRO A 240 17.21 2.48 3.44
C PRO A 240 16.34 3.67 3.03
N ASN A 241 16.92 4.61 2.29
CA ASN A 241 16.18 5.71 1.69
C ASN A 241 15.21 5.12 0.64
N THR A 242 13.96 4.94 1.04
CA THR A 242 12.97 4.11 0.35
C THR A 242 12.14 4.97 -0.59
N LEU A 243 11.94 4.49 -1.81
CA LEU A 243 10.97 5.08 -2.74
C LEU A 243 9.56 4.84 -2.20
N VAL A 244 8.90 5.93 -1.83
CA VAL A 244 7.56 5.96 -1.27
C VAL A 244 6.58 6.68 -2.21
N SER A 245 7.05 7.65 -3.00
CA SER A 245 6.26 8.45 -3.95
C SER A 245 5.53 7.61 -5.03
N SER A 246 5.97 6.38 -5.30
CA SER A 246 5.35 5.50 -6.29
C SER A 246 4.02 4.87 -5.81
N TYR A 247 3.21 5.56 -4.99
CA TYR A 247 1.86 5.13 -4.60
C TYR A 247 0.90 4.90 -5.78
N MET A 248 1.29 5.29 -7.00
CA MET A 248 0.65 4.92 -8.29
C MET A 248 1.65 4.29 -9.29
N GLY A 249 2.90 4.08 -8.89
CA GLY A 249 4.02 3.68 -9.72
C GLY A 249 4.53 2.28 -9.38
N GLU A 250 4.43 1.42 -10.38
CA GLU A 250 4.92 0.04 -10.48
C GLU A 250 4.51 -0.91 -9.34
N PRO A 251 3.62 -1.88 -9.60
CA PRO A 251 3.31 -2.92 -8.66
C PRO A 251 4.54 -3.79 -8.39
N ARG A 252 5.26 -3.53 -7.29
CA ARG A 252 6.38 -4.37 -6.88
C ARG A 252 5.88 -5.61 -6.12
N PRO A 253 6.52 -6.78 -6.32
CA PRO A 253 6.24 -7.96 -5.50
C PRO A 253 6.45 -7.65 -4.02
N MET A 254 5.46 -8.00 -3.20
CA MET A 254 5.53 -7.78 -1.75
C MET A 254 6.44 -8.80 -1.08
N GLU A 255 7.21 -8.33 -0.09
CA GLU A 255 8.06 -9.19 0.72
C GLU A 255 7.27 -9.89 1.83
N CYS A 256 6.75 -11.08 1.56
CA CYS A 256 6.08 -11.91 2.57
C CYS A 256 7.09 -12.70 3.40
N HIS A 257 7.89 -12.01 4.21
CA HIS A 257 8.78 -12.64 5.19
C HIS A 257 8.05 -13.03 6.47
N GLY A 258 8.61 -14.03 7.16
CA GLY A 258 7.96 -14.82 8.19
C GLY A 258 7.34 -14.02 9.34
N VAL A 259 6.27 -14.61 9.88
CA VAL A 259 5.64 -14.21 11.14
C VAL A 259 6.71 -14.15 12.23
N ARG A 260 6.85 -13.01 12.92
CA ARG A 260 7.69 -12.91 14.12
C ARG A 260 6.97 -13.46 15.34
#